data_AF-A0A6P8VR78-F1
#
_entry.id   AF-A0A6P8VR78-F1
#
_cell.length_a   1.000
_cell.length_b   1.000
_cell.length_c   1.000
_cell.angle_alpha   90.00
_cell.angle_beta   90.00
_cell.angle_gamma   90.00
#
_symmetry.space_group_name_H-M   'P 1'
#
loop_
_entity.id
_entity.type
_entity.pdbx_description
1 polymer ?
#
loop_
_entity_poly.entity_id
_entity_poly.type
_entity_poly.pdbx_seq_one_letter_code
_entity_poly.pdbx_strand_id
1 'polypeptide(L)'
;MLITTNTTHKSHPAGREAMRESTLMERERAREPVSAMERERTMRNLVDMQRKVEQRQQRDKERQLLRVQEHLSIIQNRKAEEDLLGLKHTDRLRHLTQDLPQEDKNQQKTVVKERLEQLRRERSYVMQSKRARNTAGFKELLGPVALHSRQPNDGAD
;
A
#
# COMPACT_ATOMS: atom_id res chain seq x y z
N MET A 1 91.20 -13.33 -1.51
CA MET A 1 89.83 -13.56 -2.01
C MET A 1 89.54 -15.05 -1.95
N LEU A 2 88.67 -15.49 -1.05
CA LEU A 2 88.05 -16.83 -1.06
C LEU A 2 86.63 -16.62 -0.49
N ILE A 3 85.64 -16.91 -1.33
CA ILE A 3 84.23 -16.56 -1.16
C ILE A 3 83.55 -17.66 -0.35
N THR A 4 82.88 -17.30 0.73
CA THR A 4 81.96 -18.16 1.48
C THR A 4 80.65 -18.32 0.70
N THR A 5 80.27 -19.55 0.35
CA THR A 5 78.97 -19.85 -0.24
C THR A 5 78.02 -20.39 0.82
N ASN A 6 77.16 -19.51 1.34
CA ASN A 6 76.01 -19.92 2.14
C ASN A 6 75.04 -20.71 1.27
N THR A 7 74.81 -21.98 1.62
CA THR A 7 73.84 -22.86 0.97
C THR A 7 72.44 -22.57 1.53
N THR A 8 71.69 -21.71 0.86
CA THR A 8 70.29 -21.43 1.18
C THR A 8 69.45 -22.64 0.79
N HIS A 9 68.86 -23.32 1.78
CA HIS A 9 67.86 -24.36 1.58
C HIS A 9 66.66 -23.80 0.80
N LYS A 10 66.62 -24.07 -0.52
CA LYS A 10 65.44 -23.85 -1.35
C LYS A 10 64.42 -24.92 -1.00
N SER A 11 63.42 -24.57 -0.19
CA SER A 11 62.22 -25.38 -0.02
C SER A 11 61.47 -25.47 -1.36
N HIS A 12 61.20 -26.70 -1.81
CA HIS A 12 60.49 -26.99 -3.05
C HIS A 12 59.07 -26.37 -3.05
N PRO A 13 58.63 -25.75 -4.16
CA PRO A 13 57.27 -25.17 -4.28
C PRO A 13 56.16 -26.24 -4.25
N ALA A 14 56.48 -27.50 -4.56
CA ALA A 14 55.54 -28.63 -4.56
C ALA A 14 54.87 -28.86 -3.21
N GLY A 15 55.55 -28.55 -2.09
CA GLY A 15 54.98 -28.74 -0.74
C GLY A 15 53.88 -27.73 -0.38
N ARG A 16 53.91 -26.53 -0.95
CA ARG A 16 52.92 -25.47 -0.67
C ARG A 16 51.63 -25.64 -1.47
N GLU A 17 51.74 -26.09 -2.71
CA GLU A 17 50.57 -26.42 -3.53
C GLU A 17 49.89 -27.69 -3.03
N ALA A 18 50.65 -28.71 -2.68
CA ALA A 18 50.12 -29.93 -2.05
C ALA A 18 49.44 -29.65 -0.70
N MET A 19 49.98 -28.76 0.15
CA MET A 19 49.28 -28.34 1.38
C MET A 19 48.01 -27.54 1.10
N ARG A 20 48.01 -26.63 0.13
CA ARG A 20 46.81 -25.86 -0.24
C ARG A 20 45.71 -26.76 -0.80
N GLU A 21 46.07 -27.66 -1.70
CA GLU A 21 45.16 -28.62 -2.32
C GLU A 21 44.67 -29.65 -1.28
N SER A 22 45.54 -30.09 -0.37
CA SER A 22 45.17 -30.91 0.79
C SER A 22 44.17 -30.19 1.70
N THR A 23 44.37 -28.90 2.01
CA THR A 23 43.41 -28.14 2.85
C THR A 23 42.08 -27.84 2.15
N LEU A 24 42.07 -27.77 0.81
CA LEU A 24 40.86 -27.60 0.00
C LEU A 24 40.07 -28.91 -0.07
N MET A 25 40.77 -30.02 -0.33
CA MET A 25 40.23 -31.38 -0.27
C MET A 25 39.78 -31.76 1.14
N GLU A 26 40.45 -31.28 2.19
CA GLU A 26 40.05 -31.46 3.58
C GLU A 26 38.81 -30.62 3.92
N ARG A 27 38.67 -29.41 3.35
CA ARG A 27 37.42 -28.62 3.46
C ARG A 27 36.26 -29.23 2.68
N GLU A 28 36.52 -29.89 1.57
CA GLU A 28 35.51 -30.65 0.81
C GLU A 28 35.17 -31.99 1.49
N ARG A 29 36.15 -32.69 2.08
CA ARG A 29 35.95 -33.94 2.85
C ARG A 29 35.35 -33.70 4.24
N ALA A 30 35.53 -32.51 4.82
CA ALA A 30 34.93 -32.10 6.09
C ALA A 30 33.50 -31.57 5.94
N ARG A 31 32.95 -31.53 4.72
CA ARG A 31 31.50 -31.49 4.55
C ARG A 31 30.99 -32.92 4.76
N GLU A 32 30.60 -33.22 5.99
CA GLU A 32 29.80 -34.41 6.27
C GLU A 32 28.70 -34.55 5.20
N PRO A 33 28.51 -35.74 4.62
CA PRO A 33 27.46 -35.94 3.64
C PRO A 33 26.12 -35.68 4.34
N VAL A 34 25.48 -34.56 3.99
CA VAL A 34 24.15 -34.18 4.47
C VAL A 34 23.24 -35.38 4.29
N SER A 35 22.59 -35.82 5.38
CA SER A 35 21.72 -37.00 5.34
C SER A 35 20.64 -36.81 4.28
N ALA A 36 20.25 -37.88 3.59
CA ALA A 36 19.19 -37.81 2.57
C ALA A 36 17.91 -37.13 3.11
N MET A 37 17.60 -37.34 4.39
CA MET A 37 16.49 -36.68 5.08
C MET A 37 16.69 -35.17 5.25
N GLU A 38 17.90 -34.71 5.56
CA GLU A 38 18.22 -33.29 5.70
C GLU A 38 18.19 -32.58 4.35
N ARG A 39 18.68 -33.25 3.31
CA ARG A 39 18.57 -32.77 1.92
C ARG A 39 17.10 -32.66 1.51
N GLU A 40 16.28 -33.66 1.78
CA GLU A 40 14.85 -33.63 1.48
C GLU A 40 14.12 -32.51 2.23
N ARG A 41 14.40 -32.34 3.54
CA ARG A 41 13.86 -31.22 4.34
C ARG A 41 14.25 -29.87 3.75
N THR A 42 15.50 -29.72 3.34
CA THR A 42 15.99 -28.48 2.72
C THR A 42 15.29 -28.22 1.38
N MET A 43 15.11 -29.24 0.54
CA MET A 43 14.36 -29.09 -0.72
C MET A 43 12.91 -28.68 -0.50
N ARG A 44 12.21 -29.30 0.47
CA ARG A 44 10.85 -28.90 0.84
C ARG A 44 10.79 -27.45 1.34
N ASN A 45 11.73 -27.06 2.20
CA ASN A 45 11.83 -25.68 2.69
C ASN A 45 12.03 -24.67 1.56
N LEU A 46 12.84 -24.98 0.55
CA LEU A 46 13.04 -24.10 -0.61
C LEU A 46 11.75 -23.92 -1.40
N VAL A 47 10.97 -24.99 -1.61
CA VAL A 47 9.66 -24.92 -2.29
C VAL A 47 8.67 -24.09 -1.48
N ASP A 48 8.64 -24.25 -0.16
CA ASP A 48 7.76 -23.48 0.71
C ASP A 48 8.14 -21.99 0.74
N MET A 49 9.44 -21.68 0.74
CA MET A 49 9.91 -20.31 0.62
C MET A 49 9.50 -19.70 -0.72
N GLN A 50 9.65 -20.42 -1.82
CA GLN A 50 9.22 -19.99 -3.14
C GLN A 50 7.72 -19.68 -3.16
N ARG A 51 6.89 -20.58 -2.64
CA ARG A 51 5.43 -20.40 -2.53
C ARG A 51 5.08 -19.16 -1.72
N LYS A 52 5.75 -18.92 -0.59
CA LYS A 52 5.51 -17.74 0.27
C LYS A 52 5.87 -16.44 -0.44
N VAL A 53 6.94 -16.42 -1.22
CA VAL A 53 7.34 -15.25 -2.01
C VAL A 53 6.30 -14.96 -3.08
N GLU A 54 5.87 -15.98 -3.83
CA GLU A 54 4.82 -15.84 -4.85
C GLU A 54 3.51 -15.33 -4.25
N GLN A 55 3.09 -15.88 -3.11
CA GLN A 55 1.89 -15.41 -2.42
C GLN A 55 2.01 -13.96 -1.93
N ARG A 56 3.19 -13.54 -1.45
CA ARG A 56 3.44 -12.13 -1.08
C ARG A 56 3.36 -11.23 -2.30
N GLN A 57 4.01 -11.60 -3.40
CA GLN A 57 3.95 -10.84 -4.66
C GLN A 57 2.53 -10.72 -5.19
N GLN A 58 1.74 -11.80 -5.12
CA GLN A 58 0.36 -11.79 -5.55
C GLN A 58 -0.49 -10.83 -4.70
N ARG A 59 -0.38 -10.89 -3.37
CA ARG A 59 -1.04 -9.95 -2.47
C ARG A 59 -0.60 -8.51 -2.72
N ASP A 60 0.68 -8.28 -3.00
CA ASP A 60 1.18 -6.94 -3.29
C ASP A 60 0.63 -6.41 -4.62
N LYS A 61 0.51 -7.25 -5.66
CA LYS A 61 -0.16 -6.89 -6.91
C LYS A 61 -1.62 -6.52 -6.68
N GLU A 62 -2.36 -7.33 -5.91
CA GLU A 62 -3.75 -7.06 -5.55
C GLU A 62 -3.90 -5.75 -4.77
N ARG A 63 -3.00 -5.50 -3.81
CA ARG A 63 -2.97 -4.23 -3.07
C ARG A 63 -2.62 -3.04 -3.94
N GLN A 64 -1.74 -3.20 -4.93
CA GLN A 64 -1.45 -2.13 -5.88
C GLN A 64 -2.64 -1.87 -6.80
N LEU A 65 -3.30 -2.91 -7.29
CA LEU A 65 -4.50 -2.79 -8.10
C LEU A 65 -5.61 -2.04 -7.37
N LEU A 66 -5.90 -2.41 -6.12
CA LEU A 66 -6.90 -1.74 -5.29
C LEU A 66 -6.56 -0.26 -5.08
N ARG A 67 -5.27 0.08 -4.86
CA ARG A 67 -4.84 1.48 -4.73
C ARG A 67 -5.01 2.28 -6.01
N VAL A 68 -4.68 1.69 -7.16
CA VAL A 68 -4.91 2.33 -8.46
C VAL A 68 -6.40 2.55 -8.69
N GLN A 69 -7.24 1.56 -8.41
CA GLN A 69 -8.70 1.68 -8.51
C GLN A 69 -9.25 2.77 -7.60
N GLU A 70 -8.80 2.83 -6.35
CA GLU A 70 -9.17 3.89 -5.40
C GLU A 70 -8.77 5.27 -5.94
N HIS A 71 -7.52 5.42 -6.41
CA HIS A 71 -7.05 6.68 -6.99
C HIS A 71 -7.88 7.10 -8.21
N LEU A 72 -8.21 6.17 -9.10
CA LEU A 72 -9.08 6.43 -10.24
C LEU A 72 -10.49 6.83 -9.80
N SER A 73 -11.05 6.17 -8.78
CA SER A 73 -12.34 6.52 -8.19
C SER A 73 -12.32 7.92 -7.57
N ILE A 74 -11.26 8.28 -6.85
CA ILE A 74 -11.07 9.63 -6.29
C ILE A 74 -11.03 10.67 -7.42
N ILE A 75 -10.27 10.42 -8.49
CA ILE A 75 -10.16 11.34 -9.62
C ILE A 75 -11.52 11.49 -10.32
N GLN A 76 -12.23 10.39 -10.57
CA GLN A 76 -13.56 10.43 -11.17
C GLN A 76 -14.57 11.18 -10.28
N ASN A 77 -14.55 10.93 -8.97
CA ASN A 77 -15.39 11.63 -8.02
C ASN A 77 -15.06 13.12 -7.96
N ARG A 78 -13.78 13.51 -8.03
CA ARG A 78 -13.37 14.92 -8.08
C ARG A 78 -13.87 15.59 -9.36
N LYS A 79 -13.76 14.93 -10.52
CA LYS A 79 -14.29 15.44 -11.78
C LYS A 79 -15.82 15.61 -11.72
N ALA A 80 -16.52 14.59 -11.22
CA ALA A 80 -17.97 14.68 -11.03
C ALA A 80 -18.37 15.74 -9.99
N GLU A 81 -17.55 15.98 -8.97
CA GLU A 81 -17.73 17.09 -8.02
C GLU A 81 -17.49 18.44 -8.68
N GLU A 82 -16.48 18.60 -9.52
CA GLU A 82 -16.28 19.79 -10.34
C GLU A 82 -17.50 20.04 -11.24
N ASP A 83 -18.05 18.99 -11.86
CA ASP A 83 -19.27 19.11 -12.68
C ASP A 83 -20.50 19.51 -11.85
N LEU A 84 -20.72 18.88 -10.69
CA LEU A 84 -21.86 19.13 -9.79
C LEU A 84 -21.74 20.45 -9.01
N LEU A 85 -20.53 20.86 -8.64
CA LEU A 85 -20.26 22.12 -7.93
C LEU A 85 -19.99 23.29 -8.90
N GLY A 86 -20.01 22.99 -10.19
CA GLY A 86 -19.85 23.90 -11.31
C GLY A 86 -18.40 23.96 -11.79
N LEU A 87 -18.23 23.74 -13.09
CA LEU A 87 -17.07 24.14 -13.88
C LEU A 87 -16.62 25.56 -13.47
N LYS A 88 -15.31 25.84 -13.54
CA LYS A 88 -14.59 27.05 -13.06
C LYS A 88 -15.49 28.27 -12.81
N HIS A 89 -15.29 29.00 -11.71
CA HIS A 89 -16.10 30.16 -11.28
C HIS A 89 -16.65 31.08 -12.40
N THR A 90 -15.90 31.28 -13.48
CA THR A 90 -16.29 31.99 -14.70
C THR A 90 -17.51 31.42 -15.42
N ASP A 91 -17.63 30.10 -15.52
CA ASP A 91 -18.69 29.43 -16.28
C ASP A 91 -20.00 29.42 -15.48
N ARG A 92 -19.86 29.30 -14.16
CA ARG A 92 -20.97 29.44 -13.22
C ARG A 92 -21.63 30.81 -13.30
N LEU A 93 -20.85 31.89 -13.41
CA LEU A 93 -21.38 33.25 -13.55
C LEU A 93 -22.11 33.43 -14.89
N ARG A 94 -21.61 32.82 -15.97
CA ARG A 94 -22.27 32.88 -17.29
C ARG A 94 -23.66 32.24 -17.28
N HIS A 95 -23.80 31.06 -16.68
CA HIS A 95 -25.10 30.38 -16.58
C HIS A 95 -26.12 31.13 -15.70
N LEU A 96 -25.65 31.82 -14.66
CA LEU A 96 -26.52 32.63 -13.79
C LEU A 96 -27.25 33.73 -14.56
N THR A 97 -26.61 34.30 -15.60
CA THR A 97 -27.11 35.44 -16.38
C THR A 97 -27.61 35.07 -17.78
N GLN A 98 -27.46 33.82 -18.22
CA GLN A 98 -27.61 33.39 -19.62
C GLN A 98 -28.97 33.74 -20.25
N ASP A 99 -30.05 33.60 -19.49
CA ASP A 99 -31.42 33.79 -19.98
C ASP A 99 -32.10 35.01 -19.35
N LEU A 100 -31.35 35.94 -18.78
CA LEU A 100 -31.94 37.09 -18.12
C LEU A 100 -32.24 38.23 -19.11
N PRO A 101 -33.50 38.71 -19.18
CA PRO A 101 -33.83 39.93 -19.90
C PRO A 101 -33.02 41.11 -19.36
N GLN A 102 -32.56 41.99 -20.25
CA GLN A 102 -31.63 43.07 -19.92
C GLN A 102 -32.33 44.38 -19.54
N GLU A 103 -33.66 44.41 -19.48
CA GLU A 103 -34.44 45.65 -19.32
C GLU A 103 -34.39 46.26 -17.90
N ASP A 104 -34.62 45.48 -16.83
CA ASP A 104 -34.64 46.00 -15.45
C ASP A 104 -33.49 45.43 -14.61
N LYS A 105 -32.51 46.29 -14.30
CA LYS A 105 -31.32 45.96 -13.49
C LYS A 105 -31.67 45.48 -12.08
N ASN A 106 -32.77 45.97 -11.48
CA ASN A 106 -33.17 45.58 -10.12
C ASN A 106 -33.81 44.20 -10.12
N GLN A 107 -34.64 43.89 -11.12
CA GLN A 107 -35.18 42.55 -11.34
C GLN A 107 -34.05 41.56 -11.65
N GLN A 108 -33.12 41.96 -12.52
CA GLN A 108 -31.96 41.14 -12.86
C GLN A 108 -31.13 40.78 -11.61
N LYS A 109 -30.81 41.77 -10.77
CA LYS A 109 -30.08 41.56 -9.52
C LYS A 109 -30.83 40.60 -8.57
N THR A 110 -32.15 40.71 -8.50
CA THR A 110 -32.99 39.85 -7.67
C THR A 110 -32.95 38.40 -8.16
N VAL A 111 -33.13 38.18 -9.47
CA VAL A 111 -33.07 36.85 -10.08
C VAL A 111 -31.68 36.22 -9.93
N VAL A 112 -30.61 36.97 -10.16
CA VAL A 112 -29.23 36.47 -9.97
C VAL A 112 -28.99 36.10 -8.51
N LYS A 113 -29.49 36.90 -7.56
CA LYS A 113 -29.36 36.62 -6.12
C LYS A 113 -30.08 35.33 -5.73
N GLU A 114 -31.30 35.14 -6.23
CA GLU A 114 -32.10 33.93 -6.00
C GLU A 114 -31.43 32.68 -6.59
N ARG A 115 -30.98 32.74 -7.85
CA ARG A 115 -30.26 31.64 -8.50
C ARG A 115 -28.96 31.29 -7.75
N LEU A 116 -28.23 32.30 -7.25
CA LEU A 116 -27.04 32.06 -6.45
C LEU A 116 -27.35 31.41 -5.10
N GLU A 117 -28.47 31.80 -4.48
CA GLU A 117 -28.93 31.21 -3.23
C GLU A 117 -29.37 29.75 -3.41
N GLN A 118 -30.10 29.46 -4.48
CA GLN A 118 -30.46 28.10 -4.87
C GLN A 118 -29.22 27.21 -5.01
N LEU A 119 -28.21 27.69 -5.76
CA LEU A 119 -26.94 26.97 -5.93
C LEU A 119 -26.20 26.72 -4.60
N ARG A 120 -26.29 27.65 -3.64
CA ARG A 120 -25.72 27.45 -2.29
C ARG A 120 -26.47 26.38 -1.52
N ARG A 121 -27.80 26.36 -1.60
CA ARG A 121 -28.65 25.35 -0.94
C ARG A 121 -28.39 23.95 -1.51
N GLU A 122 -28.38 23.80 -2.84
CA GLU A 122 -28.10 22.54 -3.52
C GLU A 122 -26.71 21.99 -3.16
N ARG A 123 -25.67 22.85 -3.21
CA ARG A 123 -24.32 22.48 -2.78
C ARG A 123 -24.29 22.00 -1.33
N SER A 124 -24.98 22.70 -0.44
CA SER A 124 -25.02 22.36 0.98
C SER A 124 -25.69 21.01 1.20
N TYR A 125 -26.81 20.77 0.52
CA TYR A 125 -27.54 19.51 0.58
C TYR A 125 -26.69 18.33 0.10
N VAL A 126 -26.03 18.46 -1.07
CA VAL A 126 -25.15 17.41 -1.60
C VAL A 126 -24.02 17.10 -0.62
N MET A 127 -23.36 18.13 -0.08
CA MET A 127 -22.27 17.95 0.89
C MET A 127 -22.74 17.34 2.21
N GLN A 128 -23.92 17.71 2.68
CA GLN A 128 -24.51 17.15 3.90
C GLN A 128 -24.89 15.67 3.71
N SER A 129 -25.49 15.32 2.57
CA SER A 129 -25.81 13.94 2.21
C SER A 129 -24.54 13.07 2.10
N LYS A 130 -23.47 13.58 1.46
CA LYS A 130 -22.16 12.91 1.42
C LYS A 130 -21.59 12.68 2.82
N ARG A 131 -21.62 13.71 3.68
CA ARG A 131 -21.17 13.59 5.07
C ARG A 131 -21.99 12.56 5.84
N ALA A 132 -23.30 12.53 5.66
CA ALA A 132 -24.17 11.56 6.30
C ALA A 132 -23.80 10.12 5.89
N ARG A 133 -23.59 9.88 4.59
CA ARG A 133 -23.14 8.58 4.07
C ARG A 133 -21.77 8.17 4.64
N ASN A 134 -20.79 9.07 4.62
CA ASN A 134 -19.44 8.80 5.13
C ASN A 134 -19.40 8.53 6.64
N THR A 135 -20.34 9.08 7.40
CA THR A 135 -20.41 8.92 8.86
C THR A 135 -21.38 7.84 9.32
N ALA A 136 -22.16 7.22 8.41
CA ALA A 136 -23.19 6.24 8.76
C ALA A 136 -22.63 5.04 9.53
N GLY A 137 -21.64 4.34 8.96
CA GLY A 137 -21.03 3.18 9.61
C GLY A 137 -20.31 3.51 10.93
N PHE A 138 -19.70 4.71 11.04
CA PHE A 138 -19.11 5.13 12.31
C PHE A 138 -20.17 5.42 13.38
N LYS A 139 -21.32 5.99 13.01
CA LYS A 139 -22.44 6.20 13.95
C LYS A 139 -23.03 4.89 14.47
N GLU A 140 -23.02 3.83 13.66
CA GLU A 140 -23.43 2.49 14.10
C GLU A 140 -22.50 1.95 15.20
N LEU A 141 -21.20 2.19 15.10
CA LEU A 141 -20.22 1.82 16.13
C LEU A 141 -20.38 2.63 17.44
N LEU A 142 -20.95 3.83 17.34
CA LEU A 142 -21.29 4.66 18.50
C LEU A 142 -22.69 4.37 19.07
N GLY A 143 -23.42 3.42 18.48
CA GLY A 143 -24.69 2.96 19.03
C GLY A 143 -24.51 2.38 20.44
N PRO A 144 -25.58 2.30 21.26
CA PRO A 144 -25.48 1.75 22.61
C PRO A 144 -24.87 0.34 22.56
N VAL A 145 -23.64 0.21 23.03
CA VAL A 145 -23.02 -1.08 23.29
C VAL A 145 -23.85 -1.70 24.40
N ALA A 146 -24.77 -2.59 24.04
CA ALA A 146 -25.44 -3.44 25.02
C ALA A 146 -24.31 -4.21 25.73
N LEU A 147 -23.95 -3.73 26.91
CA LEU A 147 -23.02 -4.38 27.81
C LEU A 147 -23.58 -5.76 28.09
N HIS A 148 -23.11 -6.76 27.35
CA HIS A 148 -23.28 -8.16 27.70
C HIS A 148 -22.42 -8.40 28.94
N SER A 149 -22.87 -7.88 30.07
CA SER A 149 -22.44 -8.29 31.39
C SER A 149 -22.97 -9.71 31.59
N ARG A 150 -22.21 -10.67 31.06
CA ARG A 150 -22.34 -12.06 31.47
C ARG A 150 -21.94 -12.10 32.94
N GLN A 151 -22.93 -12.09 33.83
CA GLN A 151 -22.72 -12.39 35.24
C GLN A 151 -21.95 -13.72 35.35
N PRO A 152 -20.98 -13.84 36.27
CA PRO A 152 -20.49 -15.14 36.67
C PRO A 152 -21.66 -15.86 37.34
N ASN A 153 -22.02 -17.04 36.85
CA ASN A 153 -22.87 -17.94 37.62
C ASN A 153 -22.10 -18.28 38.90
N ASP A 154 -22.52 -17.69 40.02
CA ASP A 154 -22.40 -18.32 41.32
C ASP A 154 -23.19 -19.63 41.25
N GLY A 155 -22.46 -20.73 41.09
CA GLY A 155 -22.96 -22.09 41.29
C GLY A 155 -22.42 -22.60 42.62
N ALA A 156 -23.19 -22.34 43.68
CA ALA A 156 -23.11 -23.08 44.93
C ALA A 156 -23.92 -24.38 44.76
N ASP A 157 -23.23 -25.52 44.84
CA ASP A 157 -23.54 -26.74 45.62
C ASP A 157 -22.57 -27.87 45.26
#